data_AF-A0A931MEV9-F1
#
_entry.id   AF-A0A931MEV9-F1
#
_cell.length_a   1.000
_cell.length_b   1.000
_cell.length_c   1.000
_cell.angle_alpha   90.00
_cell.angle_beta   90.00
_cell.angle_gamma   90.00
#
_symmetry.space_group_name_H-M   'P 1'
#
loop_
_entity.id
_entity.type
_entity.pdbx_description
1 polymer ?
#
loop_
_entity_poly.entity_id
_entity_poly.type
_entity_poly.pdbx_seq_one_letter_code
_entity_poly.pdbx_strand_id
1 'polypeptide(L)'
;MTRETWPIHCAIAGFATAALIYVSLVIVGQWRHAALEPVASPAVAFARAPATAAAAVAEPAAGAPVAMSERSYYDALRTRVRWMPTRLGNAPDYDTRLLLAKSAAQRAGLAEVGLGYRDVYGLITAETSWVPRRGAGRRGTPSYGVAQFEPATARALGVRDPNDLVEAVHVAAVHMKEAAMWSSERVARLRLGADERADKLREGISVYYNLSSKGRAQWNGLNASRLPVETQRHIFNARMGAQEAAWLDAQSRAGRFGGDDGTARAVLTASR
;
A
#
# COMPACT_ATOMS: atom_id res chain seq x y z
N MET A 1 40.67 -60.09 -5.32
CA MET A 1 39.29 -60.11 -4.78
C MET A 1 39.15 -59.00 -3.76
N THR A 2 38.67 -57.84 -4.19
CA THR A 2 38.29 -56.73 -3.30
C THR A 2 36.97 -56.19 -3.82
N ARG A 3 35.93 -56.25 -2.99
CA ARG A 3 34.57 -55.78 -3.32
C ARG A 3 34.56 -54.26 -3.20
N GLU A 4 34.30 -53.57 -4.32
CA GLU A 4 33.99 -52.14 -4.35
C GLU A 4 32.57 -51.92 -3.82
N THR A 5 32.46 -51.36 -2.62
CA THR A 5 31.20 -50.84 -2.08
C THR A 5 31.00 -49.42 -2.60
N TRP A 6 30.11 -49.27 -3.58
CA TRP A 6 29.62 -47.96 -4.02
C TRP A 6 28.86 -47.26 -2.88
N PRO A 7 29.17 -45.99 -2.56
CA PRO A 7 28.63 -45.33 -1.39
C PRO A 7 27.18 -44.88 -1.59
N ILE A 8 26.32 -45.38 -0.71
CA ILE A 8 24.90 -45.06 -0.49
C ILE A 8 24.64 -43.54 -0.31
N HIS A 9 25.69 -42.74 -0.13
CA HIS A 9 25.63 -41.29 0.09
C HIS A 9 25.10 -40.49 -1.10
N CYS A 10 25.24 -40.96 -2.35
CA CYS A 10 24.70 -40.25 -3.52
C CYS A 10 23.16 -40.33 -3.61
N ALA A 11 22.55 -41.40 -3.10
CA ALA A 11 21.09 -41.57 -3.15
C ALA A 11 20.37 -40.66 -2.13
N ILE A 12 20.97 -40.44 -0.95
CA ILE A 12 20.36 -39.63 0.12
C ILE A 12 20.36 -38.14 -0.25
N ALA A 13 21.41 -37.65 -0.91
CA ALA A 13 21.49 -36.25 -1.36
C ALA A 13 20.43 -35.91 -2.43
N GLY A 14 20.13 -36.85 -3.33
CA GLY A 14 19.10 -36.68 -4.36
C GLY A 14 17.69 -36.53 -3.77
N PHE A 15 17.35 -37.34 -2.77
CA PHE A 15 16.03 -37.31 -2.13
C PHE A 15 15.78 -36.05 -1.31
N ALA A 16 16.78 -35.54 -0.58
CA ALA A 16 16.65 -34.30 0.19
C ALA A 16 16.37 -33.09 -0.72
N THR A 17 16.99 -33.05 -1.91
CA THR A 17 16.83 -31.95 -2.86
C THR A 17 15.44 -31.96 -3.52
N ALA A 18 14.93 -33.15 -3.89
CA ALA A 18 13.58 -33.31 -4.44
C ALA A 18 12.48 -32.96 -3.42
N ALA A 19 12.67 -33.34 -2.15
CA ALA A 19 11.72 -33.00 -1.08
C ALA A 19 11.65 -31.50 -0.81
N LEU A 20 12.78 -30.79 -0.83
CA LEU A 20 12.82 -29.32 -0.66
C LEU A 20 12.15 -28.58 -1.82
N ILE A 21 12.30 -29.07 -3.06
CA ILE A 21 11.61 -28.50 -4.23
C ILE A 21 10.10 -28.74 -4.14
N TYR A 22 9.67 -29.93 -3.72
CA TYR A 22 8.24 -30.26 -3.57
C TYR A 22 7.58 -29.42 -2.46
N VAL A 23 8.21 -29.29 -1.30
CA VAL A 23 7.70 -28.44 -0.20
C VAL A 23 7.63 -26.98 -0.63
N SER A 24 8.61 -26.48 -1.39
CA SER A 24 8.59 -25.12 -1.94
C SER A 24 7.44 -24.90 -2.92
N LEU A 25 7.14 -25.88 -3.76
CA LEU A 25 6.02 -25.81 -4.72
C LEU A 25 4.64 -25.90 -4.03
N VAL A 26 4.50 -26.73 -2.99
CA VAL A 26 3.24 -26.84 -2.23
C VAL A 26 2.95 -25.57 -1.44
N ILE A 27 3.98 -24.96 -0.82
CA ILE A 27 3.83 -23.68 -0.12
C ILE A 27 3.38 -22.61 -1.12
N VAL A 28 4.10 -22.41 -2.23
CA VAL A 28 3.73 -21.40 -3.25
C VAL A 28 2.35 -21.66 -3.88
N GLY A 29 1.95 -22.93 -4.04
CA GLY A 29 0.62 -23.32 -4.52
C GLY A 29 -0.50 -23.01 -3.53
N GLN A 30 -0.30 -23.23 -2.23
CA GLN A 30 -1.31 -22.90 -1.20
C GLN A 30 -1.49 -21.38 -1.02
N TRP A 31 -0.44 -20.58 -1.18
CA TRP A 31 -0.56 -19.11 -1.16
C TRP A 31 -1.33 -18.55 -2.36
N ARG A 32 -1.46 -19.30 -3.47
CA ARG A 32 -2.28 -18.92 -4.63
C ARG A 32 -3.78 -19.23 -4.44
N HIS A 33 -4.13 -20.11 -3.51
CA HIS A 33 -5.52 -20.51 -3.26
C HIS A 33 -6.13 -19.95 -1.96
N ALA A 34 -5.36 -19.21 -1.16
CA ALA A 34 -5.91 -18.31 -0.15
C ALA A 34 -6.51 -17.07 -0.86
N ALA A 35 -7.55 -17.34 -1.67
CA ALA A 35 -8.40 -16.33 -2.27
C ALA A 35 -9.01 -15.51 -1.13
N LEU A 36 -8.69 -14.23 -1.13
CA LEU A 36 -9.39 -13.22 -0.37
C LEU A 36 -10.86 -13.28 -0.80
N GLU A 37 -11.74 -13.67 0.11
CA GLU A 37 -13.18 -13.48 -0.04
C GLU A 37 -13.43 -12.04 -0.55
N PRO A 38 -14.10 -11.87 -1.70
CA PRO A 38 -14.37 -10.54 -2.23
C PRO A 38 -15.33 -9.83 -1.29
N VAL A 39 -14.85 -8.81 -0.58
CA VAL A 39 -15.72 -7.85 0.08
C VAL A 39 -16.47 -7.11 -1.04
N ALA A 40 -17.72 -7.48 -1.25
CA ALA A 40 -18.61 -6.86 -2.20
C ALA A 40 -18.68 -5.35 -1.91
N SER A 41 -18.06 -4.56 -2.78
CA SER A 41 -18.22 -3.12 -2.78
C SER A 41 -19.58 -2.80 -3.40
N PRO A 42 -20.51 -2.10 -2.73
CA PRO A 42 -21.79 -1.78 -3.31
C PRO A 42 -21.57 -0.88 -4.54
N ALA A 43 -22.01 -1.36 -5.70
CA ALA A 43 -22.04 -0.58 -6.92
C ALA A 43 -22.98 0.62 -6.73
N VAL A 44 -22.41 1.81 -6.62
CA VAL A 44 -23.18 3.06 -6.64
C VAL A 44 -23.61 3.31 -8.08
N ALA A 45 -24.85 2.97 -8.40
CA ALA A 45 -25.50 3.36 -9.64
C ALA A 45 -25.75 4.87 -9.64
N PHE A 46 -25.12 5.61 -10.55
CA PHE A 46 -25.44 7.01 -10.81
C PHE A 46 -26.77 7.10 -11.56
N ALA A 47 -27.87 7.20 -10.81
CA ALA A 47 -29.16 7.62 -11.34
C ALA A 47 -29.26 9.15 -11.31
N ARG A 48 -29.33 9.78 -12.48
CA ARG A 48 -29.56 11.22 -12.64
C ARG A 48 -31.06 11.47 -12.59
N ALA A 49 -31.56 11.97 -11.45
CA ALA A 49 -32.95 12.41 -11.29
C ALA A 49 -33.07 13.94 -11.44
N PRO A 50 -34.21 14.48 -11.94
CA PRO A 50 -34.37 15.89 -12.23
C PRO A 50 -34.59 16.72 -10.96
N ALA A 51 -34.01 17.92 -10.96
CA ALA A 51 -34.16 18.90 -9.89
C ALA A 51 -35.62 19.38 -9.82
N THR A 52 -36.29 19.10 -8.70
CA THR A 52 -37.49 19.81 -8.26
C THR A 52 -37.11 20.70 -7.09
N ALA A 53 -37.25 22.00 -7.28
CA ALA A 53 -37.01 23.01 -6.26
C ALA A 53 -38.13 22.95 -5.22
N ALA A 54 -37.79 22.54 -3.99
CA ALA A 54 -38.65 22.71 -2.83
C ALA A 54 -37.92 23.63 -1.84
N ALA A 55 -38.50 24.81 -1.62
CA ALA A 55 -38.06 25.75 -0.60
C ALA A 55 -38.32 25.15 0.78
N ALA A 56 -37.25 24.87 1.53
CA ALA A 56 -37.32 24.41 2.91
C ALA A 56 -36.92 25.55 3.86
N VAL A 57 -37.79 25.75 4.84
CA VAL A 57 -37.72 26.70 5.95
C VAL A 57 -36.44 26.48 6.75
N ALA A 58 -35.72 27.58 7.05
CA ALA A 58 -34.48 27.55 7.81
C ALA A 58 -34.75 27.30 9.30
N GLU A 59 -34.40 26.11 9.78
CA GLU A 59 -34.07 25.86 11.19
C GLU A 59 -32.64 26.35 11.48
N PRO A 60 -32.35 26.91 12.67
CA PRO A 60 -31.00 27.30 13.03
C PRO A 60 -30.15 26.04 13.20
N ALA A 61 -29.21 25.85 12.28
CA ALA A 61 -28.27 24.74 12.30
C ALA A 61 -27.49 24.71 13.62
N ALA A 62 -27.69 23.64 14.39
CA ALA A 62 -26.75 23.21 15.41
C ALA A 62 -25.35 23.11 14.78
N GLY A 63 -24.36 23.71 15.45
CA GLY A 63 -23.05 24.06 14.91
C GLY A 63 -22.45 23.01 13.97
N ALA A 64 -22.28 23.40 12.72
CA ALA A 64 -21.49 22.65 11.76
C ALA A 64 -20.09 22.42 12.36
N PRO A 65 -19.53 21.20 12.27
CA PRO A 65 -18.16 20.95 12.70
C PRO A 65 -17.25 21.91 11.94
N VAL A 66 -16.54 22.77 12.67
CA VAL A 66 -15.58 23.71 12.10
C VAL A 66 -14.61 22.88 11.26
N ALA A 67 -14.65 23.05 9.95
CA ALA A 67 -13.74 22.38 9.03
C ALA A 67 -12.32 22.80 9.40
N MET A 68 -11.55 21.87 9.98
CA MET A 68 -10.13 22.11 10.28
C MET A 68 -9.42 22.50 8.98
N SER A 69 -8.65 23.58 9.03
CA SER A 69 -7.78 23.94 7.92
C SER A 69 -6.81 22.79 7.62
N GLU A 70 -6.42 22.60 6.36
CA GLU A 70 -5.48 21.53 5.97
C GLU A 70 -4.17 21.57 6.77
N ARG A 71 -3.71 22.78 7.11
CA ARG A 71 -2.55 22.97 7.97
C ARG A 71 -2.79 22.39 9.37
N SER A 72 -3.91 22.75 10.00
CA SER A 72 -4.30 22.24 11.32
C SER A 72 -4.46 20.71 11.34
N TYR A 73 -4.95 20.14 10.24
CA TYR A 73 -5.06 18.69 10.07
C TYR A 73 -3.69 17.99 10.04
N TYR A 74 -2.76 18.45 9.20
CA TYR A 74 -1.43 17.85 9.14
C TYR A 74 -0.64 18.08 10.44
N ASP A 75 -0.82 19.22 11.11
CA ASP A 75 -0.18 19.48 12.40
C ASP A 75 -0.65 18.45 13.46
N ALA A 76 -1.94 18.12 13.49
CA ALA A 76 -2.46 17.08 14.39
C ALA A 76 -1.95 15.66 14.06
N LEU A 77 -1.59 15.38 12.81
CA LEU A 77 -0.96 14.11 12.45
C LEU A 77 0.52 14.07 12.83
N ARG A 78 1.25 15.19 12.66
CA ARG A 78 2.67 15.31 13.01
C ARG A 78 2.91 15.01 14.49
N THR A 79 2.03 15.45 15.38
CA THR A 79 2.14 15.18 16.83
C THR A 79 1.99 13.71 17.20
N ARG A 80 1.44 12.88 16.29
CA ARG A 80 1.22 11.44 16.49
C ARG A 80 2.31 10.58 15.85
N VAL A 81 3.25 11.19 15.11
CA VAL A 81 4.34 10.48 14.47
C VAL A 81 5.32 10.00 15.54
N ARG A 82 5.55 8.69 15.58
CA ARG A 82 6.61 8.08 16.38
C ARG A 82 7.65 7.47 15.47
N TRP A 83 8.91 7.65 15.85
CA TRP A 83 10.05 7.16 15.09
C TRP A 83 10.66 5.93 15.74
N MET A 84 11.14 5.01 14.92
CA MET A 84 11.93 3.85 15.33
C MET A 84 13.27 3.82 14.57
N PRO A 85 14.36 3.40 15.24
CA PRO A 85 15.63 3.20 14.56
C PRO A 85 15.57 1.98 13.63
N THR A 86 16.21 2.07 12.48
CA THR A 86 16.38 0.98 11.52
C THR A 86 17.83 0.93 11.04
N ARG A 87 18.21 -0.13 10.30
CA ARG A 87 19.55 -0.23 9.70
C ARG A 87 19.86 0.87 8.67
N LEU A 88 18.83 1.54 8.14
CA LEU A 88 18.96 2.55 7.08
C LEU A 88 18.75 3.98 7.60
N GLY A 89 18.54 4.16 8.90
CA GLY A 89 18.18 5.44 9.53
C GLY A 89 16.89 5.34 10.35
N ASN A 90 16.26 6.47 10.62
CA ASN A 90 14.99 6.48 11.35
C ASN A 90 13.81 6.33 10.38
N ALA A 91 12.85 5.48 10.73
CA ALA A 91 11.57 5.34 10.03
C ALA A 91 10.42 5.58 11.02
N PRO A 92 9.24 6.03 10.57
CA PRO A 92 8.06 5.99 11.42
C PRO A 92 7.80 4.55 11.88
N ASP A 93 7.24 4.40 13.09
CA ASP A 93 6.84 3.08 13.58
C ASP A 93 5.66 2.50 12.79
N TYR A 94 5.38 1.21 12.94
CA TYR A 94 4.37 0.51 12.14
C TYR A 94 2.97 1.13 12.30
N ASP A 95 2.60 1.53 13.51
CA ASP A 95 1.35 2.22 13.79
C ASP A 95 1.26 3.56 13.07
N THR A 96 2.34 4.35 13.11
CA THR A 96 2.43 5.63 12.42
C THR A 96 2.31 5.43 10.91
N ARG A 97 2.97 4.43 10.34
CA ARG A 97 2.85 4.10 8.91
C ARG A 97 1.42 3.79 8.52
N LEU A 98 0.74 2.93 9.29
CA LEU A 98 -0.67 2.60 9.06
C LEU A 98 -1.59 3.81 9.23
N LEU A 99 -1.37 4.62 10.27
CA LEU A 99 -2.11 5.86 10.51
C LEU A 99 -2.02 6.79 9.31
N LEU A 100 -0.80 7.06 8.84
CA LEU A 100 -0.56 7.96 7.71
C LEU A 100 -1.14 7.39 6.41
N ALA A 101 -0.95 6.10 6.14
CA ALA A 101 -1.48 5.47 4.94
C ALA A 101 -3.03 5.50 4.90
N LYS A 102 -3.69 5.25 6.02
CA LYS A 102 -5.16 5.31 6.13
C LYS A 102 -5.68 6.72 5.95
N SER A 103 -5.08 7.67 6.66
CA SER A 103 -5.39 9.09 6.55
C SER A 103 -5.24 9.61 5.12
N ALA A 104 -4.11 9.30 4.49
CA ALA A 104 -3.80 9.74 3.14
C ALA A 104 -4.76 9.13 2.10
N ALA A 105 -5.01 7.81 2.19
CA ALA A 105 -5.95 7.14 1.29
C ALA A 105 -7.38 7.69 1.41
N GLN A 106 -7.84 7.96 2.64
CA GLN A 106 -9.15 8.55 2.89
C GLN A 106 -9.23 9.97 2.33
N ARG A 107 -8.25 10.83 2.65
CA ARG A 107 -8.25 12.23 2.23
C ARG A 107 -8.14 12.40 0.72
N ALA A 108 -7.39 11.52 0.05
CA ALA A 108 -7.29 11.51 -1.41
C ALA A 108 -8.52 10.87 -2.10
N GLY A 109 -9.44 10.23 -1.37
CA GLY A 109 -10.58 9.53 -1.95
C GLY A 109 -10.15 8.36 -2.85
N LEU A 110 -9.16 7.58 -2.41
CA LEU A 110 -8.61 6.47 -3.21
C LEU A 110 -9.61 5.34 -3.49
N ALA A 111 -10.63 5.19 -2.66
CA ALA A 111 -11.69 4.20 -2.87
C ALA A 111 -12.43 4.44 -4.20
N GLU A 112 -12.54 5.68 -4.67
CA GLU A 112 -13.20 6.04 -5.93
C GLU A 112 -12.50 5.44 -7.16
N VAL A 113 -11.21 5.11 -7.03
CA VAL A 113 -10.40 4.53 -8.10
C VAL A 113 -10.00 3.07 -7.80
N GLY A 114 -10.68 2.42 -6.85
CA GLY A 114 -10.42 1.01 -6.50
C GLY A 114 -9.13 0.77 -5.70
N LEU A 115 -8.60 1.81 -5.06
CA LEU A 115 -7.40 1.77 -4.23
C LEU A 115 -7.73 1.99 -2.75
N GLY A 116 -6.80 1.61 -1.87
CA GLY A 116 -6.94 1.81 -0.44
C GLY A 116 -5.62 2.11 0.27
N TYR A 117 -5.67 2.15 1.60
CA TYR A 117 -4.50 2.45 2.44
C TYR A 117 -3.35 1.46 2.25
N ARG A 118 -3.65 0.20 1.89
CA ARG A 118 -2.63 -0.81 1.59
C ARG A 118 -1.79 -0.42 0.39
N ASP A 119 -2.41 0.21 -0.61
CA ASP A 119 -1.73 0.67 -1.82
C ASP A 119 -0.80 1.85 -1.51
N VAL A 120 -1.24 2.79 -0.66
CA VAL A 120 -0.38 3.89 -0.16
C VAL A 120 0.81 3.34 0.60
N TYR A 121 0.58 2.41 1.52
CA TYR A 121 1.66 1.80 2.28
C TYR A 121 2.64 1.06 1.36
N GLY A 122 2.11 0.31 0.40
CA GLY A 122 2.89 -0.38 -0.63
C GLY A 122 3.77 0.58 -1.42
N LEU A 123 3.21 1.67 -1.94
CA LEU A 123 3.96 2.67 -2.70
C LEU A 123 5.12 3.23 -1.88
N ILE A 124 4.87 3.74 -0.67
CA ILE A 124 5.93 4.32 0.16
C ILE A 124 7.00 3.28 0.54
N THR A 125 6.59 2.03 0.70
CA THR A 125 7.51 0.91 0.92
C THR A 125 8.43 0.70 -0.29
N ALA A 126 7.88 0.78 -1.51
CA ALA A 126 8.64 0.62 -2.74
C ALA A 126 9.65 1.76 -2.98
N GLU A 127 9.30 2.99 -2.59
CA GLU A 127 10.17 4.16 -2.74
C GLU A 127 11.35 4.14 -1.76
N THR A 128 11.06 3.92 -0.47
CA THR A 128 12.06 4.13 0.59
C THR A 128 12.01 3.12 1.73
N SER A 129 11.10 2.15 1.69
CA SER A 129 10.82 1.30 2.86
C SER A 129 10.52 2.16 4.10
N TRP A 130 9.81 3.28 3.89
CA TRP A 130 9.45 4.28 4.90
C TRP A 130 10.62 5.06 5.55
N VAL A 131 11.84 4.97 5.02
CA VAL A 131 12.98 5.73 5.55
C VAL A 131 13.18 7.02 4.73
N PRO A 132 12.86 8.21 5.26
CA PRO A 132 13.06 9.45 4.51
C PRO A 132 14.54 9.63 4.18
N ARG A 133 14.84 9.88 2.90
CA ARG A 133 16.21 10.04 2.43
C ARG A 133 16.28 10.89 1.18
N ARG A 134 17.47 11.42 0.89
CA ARG A 134 17.79 11.95 -0.44
C ARG A 134 18.14 10.78 -1.35
N GLY A 135 17.48 10.71 -2.50
CA GLY A 135 17.80 9.78 -3.57
C GLY A 135 18.20 10.51 -4.85
N ALA A 136 18.39 9.74 -5.91
CA ALA A 136 18.56 10.25 -7.26
C ALA A 136 17.81 9.35 -8.25
N GLY A 137 17.03 9.97 -9.13
CA GLY A 137 16.41 9.31 -10.27
C GLY A 137 17.44 8.89 -11.32
N ARG A 138 16.99 8.19 -12.37
CA ARG A 138 17.86 7.59 -13.40
C ARG A 138 18.79 8.58 -14.11
N ARG A 139 18.45 9.86 -14.16
CA ARG A 139 19.25 10.93 -14.78
C ARG A 139 20.12 11.69 -13.78
N GLY A 140 20.23 11.21 -12.55
CA GLY A 140 20.89 11.92 -11.45
C GLY A 140 20.03 13.02 -10.83
N THR A 141 18.77 13.19 -11.26
CA THR A 141 17.85 14.19 -10.68
C THR A 141 17.61 13.84 -9.22
N PRO A 142 17.88 14.75 -8.27
CA PRO A 142 17.71 14.44 -6.86
C PRO A 142 16.23 14.24 -6.53
N SER A 143 15.95 13.30 -5.64
CA SER A 143 14.63 13.01 -5.07
C SER A 143 14.67 13.13 -3.55
N TYR A 144 13.54 13.46 -2.93
CA TYR A 144 13.50 13.86 -1.52
C TYR A 144 12.41 13.15 -0.70
N GLY A 145 12.71 12.95 0.57
CA GLY A 145 11.79 12.43 1.59
C GLY A 145 11.33 10.99 1.40
N VAL A 146 10.22 10.65 2.04
CA VAL A 146 9.73 9.26 2.09
C VAL A 146 9.11 8.80 0.76
N ALA A 147 8.57 9.73 -0.01
CA ALA A 147 7.92 9.48 -1.30
C ALA A 147 8.83 9.76 -2.52
N GLN A 148 10.10 10.10 -2.28
CA GLN A 148 11.11 10.34 -3.33
C GLN A 148 10.66 11.35 -4.41
N PHE A 149 10.04 12.46 -4.02
CA PHE A 149 9.64 13.46 -4.99
C PHE A 149 10.86 14.15 -5.62
N GLU A 150 10.91 14.17 -6.95
CA GLU A 150 11.77 15.08 -7.70
C GLU A 150 11.26 16.52 -7.56
N PRO A 151 12.13 17.56 -7.58
CA PRO A 151 11.73 18.95 -7.40
C PRO A 151 10.63 19.43 -8.37
N ALA A 152 10.65 18.99 -9.62
CA ALA A 152 9.63 19.36 -10.59
C ALA A 152 8.26 18.77 -10.23
N THR A 153 8.25 17.49 -9.83
CA THR A 153 7.03 16.79 -9.39
C THR A 153 6.50 17.38 -8.09
N ALA A 154 7.37 17.65 -7.11
CA ALA A 154 7.00 18.32 -5.86
C ALA A 154 6.30 19.67 -6.13
N ARG A 155 6.87 20.50 -7.01
CA ARG A 155 6.25 21.78 -7.40
C ARG A 155 4.91 21.60 -8.13
N ALA A 156 4.84 20.66 -9.07
CA ALA A 156 3.61 20.40 -9.81
C ALA A 156 2.47 19.92 -8.91
N LEU A 157 2.79 19.17 -7.86
CA LEU A 157 1.85 18.66 -6.87
C LEU A 157 1.64 19.60 -5.67
N GLY A 158 2.27 20.78 -5.66
CA GLY A 158 2.13 21.74 -4.57
C GLY A 158 2.75 21.30 -3.24
N VAL A 159 3.71 20.37 -3.24
CA VAL A 159 4.46 19.96 -2.04
C VAL A 159 5.32 21.11 -1.55
N ARG A 160 5.14 21.53 -0.29
CA ARG A 160 5.91 22.64 0.30
C ARG A 160 7.25 22.15 0.82
N ASP A 161 7.25 21.04 1.55
CA ASP A 161 8.47 20.37 1.99
C ASP A 161 8.39 18.86 1.66
N PRO A 162 9.13 18.37 0.65
CA PRO A 162 9.13 16.95 0.33
C PRO A 162 9.75 16.09 1.43
N ASN A 163 10.46 16.66 2.40
CA ASN A 163 11.00 15.93 3.56
C ASN A 163 10.01 15.83 4.71
N ASP A 164 8.90 16.58 4.69
CA ASP A 164 7.83 16.45 5.66
C ASP A 164 7.10 15.12 5.43
N LEU A 165 7.22 14.21 6.40
CA LEU A 165 6.64 12.87 6.33
C LEU A 165 5.13 12.89 6.08
N VAL A 166 4.39 13.77 6.77
CA VAL A 166 2.93 13.79 6.70
C VAL A 166 2.49 14.33 5.34
N GLU A 167 3.03 15.47 4.94
CA GLU A 167 2.71 16.09 3.64
C GLU A 167 3.11 15.18 2.48
N ALA A 168 4.31 14.61 2.50
CA ALA A 168 4.80 13.76 1.42
C ALA A 168 3.90 12.52 1.21
N VAL A 169 3.46 11.85 2.28
CA VAL A 169 2.57 10.68 2.18
C VAL A 169 1.19 11.06 1.64
N HIS A 170 0.63 12.20 2.07
CA HIS A 170 -0.68 12.66 1.60
C HIS A 170 -0.65 13.07 0.13
N VAL A 171 0.38 13.81 -0.28
CA VAL A 171 0.53 14.21 -1.68
C VAL A 171 0.84 13.00 -2.56
N ALA A 172 1.58 12.00 -2.07
CA ALA A 172 1.75 10.74 -2.78
C ALA A 172 0.40 10.04 -3.00
N ALA A 173 -0.51 10.01 -2.02
CA ALA A 173 -1.84 9.45 -2.22
C ALA A 173 -2.66 10.24 -3.27
N VAL A 174 -2.56 11.56 -3.32
CA VAL A 174 -3.19 12.36 -4.39
C VAL A 174 -2.63 11.97 -5.75
N HIS A 175 -1.31 11.90 -5.87
CA HIS A 175 -0.65 11.52 -7.13
C HIS A 175 -0.91 10.06 -7.53
N MET A 176 -1.14 9.16 -6.56
CA MET A 176 -1.63 7.80 -6.82
C MET A 176 -3.00 7.78 -7.48
N LYS A 177 -3.91 8.69 -7.11
CA LYS A 177 -5.22 8.80 -7.75
C LYS A 177 -5.08 9.15 -9.22
N GLU A 178 -4.22 10.10 -9.56
CA GLU A 178 -3.88 10.45 -10.95
C GLU A 178 -3.29 9.25 -11.71
N ALA A 179 -2.33 8.55 -11.09
CA ALA A 179 -1.72 7.36 -11.64
C ALA A 179 -2.75 6.24 -11.88
N ALA A 180 -3.72 6.08 -10.98
CA ALA A 180 -4.80 5.11 -11.09
C ALA A 180 -5.71 5.42 -12.27
N MET A 181 -6.10 6.68 -12.46
CA MET A 181 -6.88 7.12 -13.62
C MET A 181 -6.12 6.81 -14.92
N TRP A 182 -4.86 7.20 -15.02
CA TRP A 182 -4.00 6.91 -16.17
C TRP A 182 -3.84 5.40 -16.46
N SER A 183 -3.73 4.60 -15.40
CA SER A 183 -3.60 3.14 -15.47
C SER A 183 -4.92 2.51 -15.93
N SER A 184 -6.04 2.98 -15.39
CA SER A 184 -7.38 2.47 -15.70
C SER A 184 -7.70 2.59 -17.19
N GLU A 185 -7.32 3.68 -17.86
CA GLU A 185 -7.52 3.87 -19.30
C GLU A 185 -6.81 2.81 -20.15
N ARG A 186 -5.64 2.35 -19.71
CA ARG A 186 -4.85 1.33 -20.42
C ARG A 186 -5.41 -0.05 -20.18
N VAL A 187 -5.76 -0.34 -18.93
CA VAL A 187 -6.28 -1.64 -18.52
C VAL A 187 -7.75 -1.82 -18.98
N ALA A 188 -8.51 -0.74 -19.17
CA ALA A 188 -9.90 -0.78 -19.67
C ALA A 188 -10.03 -1.49 -21.01
N ARG A 189 -9.01 -1.38 -21.88
CA ARG A 189 -8.99 -1.99 -23.22
C ARG A 189 -8.67 -3.49 -23.17
N LEU A 190 -8.23 -3.98 -22.02
CA LEU A 190 -7.88 -5.37 -21.81
C LEU A 190 -9.11 -6.13 -21.31
N ARG A 191 -9.37 -7.29 -21.91
CA ARG A 191 -10.44 -8.23 -21.53
C ARG A 191 -10.05 -9.04 -20.30
N LEU A 192 -9.79 -8.35 -19.19
CA LEU A 192 -9.36 -8.95 -17.92
C LEU A 192 -10.56 -9.13 -16.98
N GLY A 193 -10.48 -10.17 -16.15
CA GLY A 193 -11.35 -10.37 -14.99
C GLY A 193 -11.15 -9.25 -13.94
N ALA A 194 -12.06 -9.17 -12.96
CA ALA A 194 -12.05 -8.10 -11.97
C ALA A 194 -10.75 -8.08 -11.15
N ASP A 195 -10.31 -9.23 -10.66
CA ASP A 195 -9.09 -9.35 -9.83
C ASP A 195 -7.84 -9.01 -10.63
N GLU A 196 -7.71 -9.58 -11.83
CA GLU A 196 -6.58 -9.30 -12.72
C GLU A 196 -6.54 -7.81 -13.13
N ARG A 197 -7.70 -7.21 -13.39
CA ARG A 197 -7.81 -5.77 -13.67
C ARG A 197 -7.32 -4.94 -12.48
N ALA A 198 -7.68 -5.33 -11.25
CA ALA A 198 -7.25 -4.66 -10.04
C ALA A 198 -5.73 -4.79 -9.82
N ASP A 199 -5.15 -5.95 -10.14
CA ASP A 199 -3.70 -6.15 -10.10
C ASP A 199 -2.96 -5.32 -11.15
N LYS A 200 -3.48 -5.29 -12.39
CA LYS A 200 -2.90 -4.46 -13.46
C LYS A 200 -3.04 -2.97 -13.21
N LEU A 201 -4.13 -2.55 -12.57
CA LEU A 201 -4.29 -1.17 -12.11
C LEU A 201 -3.12 -0.76 -11.20
N ARG A 202 -2.82 -1.59 -10.19
CA ARG A 202 -1.72 -1.38 -9.22
C ARG A 202 -0.34 -1.45 -9.86
N GLU A 203 -0.11 -2.36 -10.80
CA GLU A 203 1.12 -2.37 -11.61
C GLU A 203 1.32 -1.03 -12.31
N GLY A 204 0.27 -0.50 -12.94
CA GLY A 204 0.32 0.77 -13.65
C GLY A 204 0.68 1.96 -12.75
N ILE A 205 0.30 1.94 -11.48
CA ILE A 205 0.71 3.00 -10.54
C ILE A 205 2.24 3.01 -10.39
N SER A 206 2.85 1.84 -10.16
CA SER A 206 4.31 1.72 -10.07
C SER A 206 5.00 2.14 -11.37
N VAL A 207 4.43 1.79 -12.52
CA VAL A 207 4.93 2.23 -13.83
C VAL A 207 4.84 3.75 -13.96
N TYR A 208 3.74 4.34 -13.50
CA TYR A 208 3.49 5.78 -13.60
C TYR A 208 4.48 6.60 -12.76
N TYR A 209 4.81 6.11 -11.56
CA TYR A 209 5.76 6.72 -10.64
C TYR A 209 7.21 6.58 -11.12
N ASN A 210 7.59 5.36 -11.52
CA ASN A 210 9.01 5.05 -11.73
C ASN A 210 9.51 5.33 -13.16
N LEU A 211 8.61 5.50 -14.14
CA LEU A 211 9.00 5.74 -15.53
C LEU A 211 8.70 7.17 -15.99
N SER A 212 9.62 7.71 -16.80
CA SER A 212 9.37 8.92 -17.59
C SER A 212 8.16 8.75 -18.52
N SER A 213 7.59 9.87 -19.01
CA SER A 213 6.49 9.85 -20.00
C SER A 213 6.77 8.97 -21.22
N LYS A 214 8.02 8.94 -21.73
CA LYS A 214 8.41 8.05 -22.83
C LYS A 214 8.35 6.57 -22.43
N GLY A 215 8.80 6.23 -21.21
CA GLY A 215 8.71 4.86 -20.70
C GLY A 215 7.28 4.42 -20.42
N ARG A 216 6.46 5.32 -19.85
CA ARG A 216 5.01 5.10 -19.62
C ARG A 216 4.25 4.82 -20.91
N ALA A 217 4.63 5.44 -22.02
CA ALA A 217 4.02 5.18 -23.33
C ALA A 217 4.31 3.76 -23.87
N GLN A 218 5.36 3.09 -23.38
CA GLN A 218 5.70 1.72 -23.78
C GLN A 218 4.92 0.67 -23.01
N TRP A 219 4.28 1.02 -21.89
CA TRP A 219 3.51 0.08 -21.09
C TRP A 219 2.10 -0.10 -21.67
N ASN A 220 1.74 -1.34 -21.96
CA ASN A 220 0.46 -1.72 -22.58
C ASN A 220 -0.48 -2.47 -21.61
N GLY A 221 -0.16 -2.48 -20.31
CA GLY A 221 -0.92 -3.19 -19.29
C GLY A 221 -0.55 -4.68 -19.12
N LEU A 222 0.14 -5.29 -20.10
CA LEU A 222 0.51 -6.72 -20.07
C LEU A 222 2.02 -6.95 -20.09
N ASN A 223 2.82 -5.95 -20.45
CA ASN A 223 4.26 -6.09 -20.66
C ASN A 223 5.13 -5.65 -19.47
N ALA A 224 4.61 -5.69 -18.23
CA ALA A 224 5.37 -5.30 -17.03
C ALA A 224 6.70 -6.07 -16.89
N SER A 225 6.74 -7.34 -17.28
CA SER A 225 7.95 -8.20 -17.28
C SER A 225 9.03 -7.76 -18.28
N ARG A 226 8.72 -6.88 -19.23
CA ARG A 226 9.65 -6.33 -20.22
C ARG A 226 10.11 -4.91 -19.89
N LEU A 227 9.62 -4.33 -18.79
CA LEU A 227 10.06 -3.02 -18.31
C LEU A 227 11.43 -3.13 -17.63
N PRO A 228 12.13 -2.00 -17.38
CA PRO A 228 13.39 -2.02 -16.63
C PRO A 228 13.28 -2.76 -15.29
N VAL A 229 14.35 -3.46 -14.90
CA VAL A 229 14.39 -4.30 -13.69
C VAL A 229 14.02 -3.51 -12.44
N GLU A 230 14.39 -2.22 -12.38
CA GLU A 230 14.05 -1.32 -11.28
C GLU A 230 12.53 -1.13 -11.15
N THR A 231 11.83 -1.06 -12.28
CA THR A 231 10.35 -0.92 -12.30
C THR A 231 9.68 -2.23 -11.87
N GLN A 232 10.22 -3.36 -12.31
CA GLN A 232 9.74 -4.68 -11.88
C GLN A 232 9.92 -4.85 -10.37
N ARG A 233 11.07 -4.43 -9.84
CA ARG A 233 11.35 -4.44 -8.40
C ARG A 233 10.43 -3.49 -7.63
N HIS A 234 10.16 -2.31 -8.17
CA HIS A 234 9.21 -1.38 -7.58
C HIS A 234 7.80 -1.99 -7.48
N ILE A 235 7.30 -2.60 -8.56
CA ILE A 235 6.01 -3.33 -8.56
C ILE A 235 5.99 -4.41 -7.49
N PHE A 236 7.05 -5.21 -7.40
CA PHE A 236 7.17 -6.28 -6.41
C PHE A 236 7.16 -5.72 -4.98
N ASN A 237 7.98 -4.71 -4.69
CA ASN A 237 8.06 -4.09 -3.37
C ASN A 237 6.73 -3.44 -2.96
N ALA A 238 6.01 -2.83 -3.90
CA ALA A 238 4.71 -2.23 -3.64
C ALA A 238 3.68 -3.30 -3.22
N ARG A 239 3.68 -4.46 -3.88
CA ARG A 239 2.83 -5.60 -3.50
C ARG A 239 3.18 -6.13 -2.12
N MET A 240 4.47 -6.32 -1.84
CA MET A 240 4.93 -6.79 -0.53
C MET A 240 4.53 -5.82 0.59
N GLY A 241 4.70 -4.51 0.38
CA GLY A 241 4.27 -3.51 1.35
C GLY A 241 2.75 -3.47 1.54
N ALA A 242 1.96 -3.68 0.50
CA ALA A 242 0.51 -3.77 0.62
C ALA A 242 0.06 -5.01 1.44
N GLN A 243 0.75 -6.14 1.30
CA GLN A 243 0.53 -7.33 2.12
C GLN A 243 0.95 -7.11 3.57
N GLU A 244 2.11 -6.48 3.80
CA GLU A 244 2.56 -6.07 5.14
C GLU A 244 1.53 -5.19 5.83
N ALA A 245 0.97 -4.20 5.12
CA ALA A 245 -0.08 -3.33 5.65
C ALA A 245 -1.36 -4.08 6.00
N ALA A 246 -1.73 -5.11 5.24
CA ALA A 246 -2.88 -5.95 5.54
C ALA A 246 -2.64 -6.76 6.82
N TRP A 247 -1.44 -7.34 6.96
CA TRP A 247 -1.04 -8.11 8.13
C TRP A 247 -0.95 -7.26 9.41
N LEU A 248 -0.28 -6.11 9.35
CA LEU A 248 -0.17 -5.17 10.48
C LEU A 248 -1.55 -4.69 10.95
N ASP A 249 -2.44 -4.41 10.00
CA ASP A 249 -3.79 -3.97 10.33
C ASP A 249 -4.62 -5.10 10.96
N ALA A 250 -4.49 -6.33 10.48
CA ALA A 250 -5.13 -7.50 11.10
C ALA A 250 -4.64 -7.72 12.54
N GLN A 251 -3.33 -7.63 12.78
CA GLN A 251 -2.76 -7.73 14.13
C GLN A 251 -3.26 -6.62 15.05
N SER A 252 -3.27 -5.38 14.55
CA SER A 252 -3.75 -4.22 15.31
C SER A 252 -5.22 -4.37 15.72
N ARG A 253 -6.05 -5.00 14.88
CA ARG A 253 -7.44 -5.32 15.23
C ARG A 253 -7.53 -6.44 16.25
N ALA A 254 -6.80 -7.55 16.04
CA ALA A 254 -6.80 -8.68 16.97
C ALA A 254 -6.34 -8.30 18.38
N GLY A 255 -5.29 -7.49 18.51
CA GLY A 255 -4.78 -7.00 19.79
C GLY A 255 -5.77 -6.11 20.56
N ARG A 256 -6.69 -5.43 19.87
CA ARG A 256 -7.77 -4.66 20.53
C ARG A 256 -8.84 -5.55 21.15
N PHE A 257 -9.10 -6.73 20.57
CA PHE A 257 -10.10 -7.67 21.10
C PHE A 257 -9.54 -8.60 22.17
N GLY A 258 -8.23 -8.88 22.18
CA GLY A 258 -7.59 -9.73 23.19
C GLY A 258 -7.18 -9.03 24.49
N GLY A 259 -7.36 -7.71 24.59
CA GLY A 259 -6.96 -6.90 25.75
C GLY A 259 -8.05 -6.67 26.80
N ASP A 260 -9.32 -6.96 26.47
CA ASP A 260 -10.48 -6.66 27.34
C ASP A 260 -10.88 -7.81 28.28
N ASP A 261 -10.21 -8.97 28.26
CA ASP A 261 -10.47 -10.08 29.19
C ASP A 261 -9.90 -9.85 30.61
N GLY A 262 -9.49 -8.61 30.92
CA GLY A 262 -8.93 -8.19 32.22
C GLY A 262 -9.94 -7.83 33.32
N THR A 263 -11.25 -7.89 33.07
CA THR A 263 -12.31 -7.54 34.06
C THR A 263 -13.14 -8.73 34.56
N ALA A 264 -12.60 -9.95 34.54
CA ALA A 264 -13.27 -11.13 35.11
C ALA A 264 -12.44 -11.92 36.13
N ARG A 265 -11.44 -11.30 36.78
CA ARG A 265 -10.61 -12.02 37.77
C ARG A 265 -10.15 -11.19 38.97
N ALA A 266 -11.11 -10.68 39.76
CA ALA A 266 -10.93 -10.46 41.21
C ALA A 266 -12.26 -10.05 41.91
N VAL A 267 -13.30 -10.88 41.80
CA VAL A 267 -14.39 -10.91 42.81
C VAL A 267 -14.58 -12.36 43.25
N LEU A 268 -13.51 -12.94 43.80
CA LEU A 268 -13.53 -14.22 44.53
C LEU A 268 -12.51 -14.17 45.67
N THR A 269 -12.62 -13.14 46.50
CA THR A 269 -12.14 -13.18 47.89
C THR A 269 -13.17 -12.47 48.75
N ALA A 270 -14.31 -13.13 48.92
CA ALA A 270 -15.18 -12.94 50.06
C ALA A 270 -15.36 -14.32 50.72
N SER A 271 -15.31 -14.31 52.05
CA SER A 271 -15.62 -15.42 52.97
C SER A 271 -14.51 -16.43 53.24
N ARG A 272 -13.68 -16.14 54.26
CA ARG A 272 -13.55 -16.96 55.47
C ARG A 272 -13.13 -16.09 56.65
#